data_AF-A0A929I8Y5-F1
#
_entry.id   AF-A0A929I8Y5-F1
#
_cell.length_a   1.000
_cell.length_b   1.000
_cell.length_c   1.000
_cell.angle_alpha   90.00
_cell.angle_beta   90.00
_cell.angle_gamma   90.00
#
_symmetry.space_group_name_H-M   'P 1'
#
loop_
_entity.id
_entity.type
_entity.pdbx_description
1 polymer ?
#
loop_
_entity_poly.entity_id
_entity_poly.type
_entity_poly.pdbx_seq_one_letter_code
_entity_poly.pdbx_strand_id
1 'polypeptide(L)'
;MPMVQNQDHGVGALNLIVPAIRVPDLGLFQRYLPSKWQMKLYGGVAELQADMKLSETDFKADIHLISDKADVGIKEYRFETDLDLGVSASAPELSSGTIDISGTYIRLGDFTIASKLVAESAEIQTSLTIETGHLELKLPELAEEKIELNDVPRVLGDYELETLLSFADAELEINGSMSDLSWISVLFKNSHNMAIGGSGTLSIKALLNSGWLAEGSLIEILPDGLDLKILDYHVQGDGNIRLIVTKGGEGPDLDLDMDITNASLKRSGEQQAFIEDVVIKLDAIGKGMSYDGPGEDLELHLQLPSAKVTDMAVFNQYFPEDSPLQLITGKADLTAMIDLRPSSAAGFVKLETRELQARIDNQEVAAGLSVDIKLADGVPKDLEFDISGSSILIDKVKVVGEESSFNDSDWHIRFDLNKGRTVWKKPVRIQAQADIEMKDTRPIVAMVSNHRQKNGWLEKMLTIEDLKGEATFELANEQIIIPYAFIDSEKLDVGAKAIINKQTRSGVIYARYGKLKGVLKIDQGKRNFDIIRAREKFDEYLTPPISK
;
A
#
# COMPACT_ATOMS: atom_id res chain seq x y z
N MET A 1 -2.10 80.71 15.93
CA MET A 1 -3.03 80.35 17.03
C MET A 1 -4.34 81.09 16.77
N PRO A 2 -5.50 80.43 16.85
CA PRO A 2 -5.83 79.42 17.84
C PRO A 2 -5.57 77.98 17.41
N MET A 3 -5.21 77.19 18.42
CA MET A 3 -5.20 75.73 18.42
C MET A 3 -6.66 75.24 18.36
N VAL A 4 -6.93 74.24 17.54
CA VAL A 4 -7.96 73.26 17.82
C VAL A 4 -7.21 71.95 17.98
N GLN A 5 -7.23 71.45 19.22
CA GLN A 5 -6.64 70.20 19.66
C GLN A 5 -7.17 69.07 18.79
N ASN A 6 -6.26 68.23 18.26
CA ASN A 6 -6.57 66.85 17.99
C ASN A 6 -7.01 66.24 19.33
N GLN A 7 -8.30 65.95 19.46
CA GLN A 7 -8.79 65.11 20.54
C GLN A 7 -8.48 63.66 20.17
N ASP A 8 -7.75 62.99 21.07
CA ASP A 8 -7.78 61.54 21.21
C ASP A 8 -9.23 61.06 21.18
N HIS A 9 -9.58 60.33 20.13
CA HIS A 9 -10.72 59.43 20.19
C HIS A 9 -10.16 58.04 20.47
N GLY A 10 -10.06 57.69 21.75
CA GLY A 10 -10.02 56.30 22.17
C GLY A 10 -11.23 55.58 21.57
N VAL A 11 -11.05 54.34 21.12
CA VAL A 11 -12.11 53.57 20.46
C VAL A 11 -13.20 53.24 21.49
N GLY A 12 -14.18 54.14 21.63
CA GLY A 12 -15.46 53.82 22.24
C GLY A 12 -16.13 52.72 21.41
N ALA A 13 -16.50 51.61 22.07
CA ALA A 13 -16.88 50.34 21.46
C ALA A 13 -17.55 50.40 20.07
N LEU A 14 -17.03 49.62 19.13
CA LEU A 14 -17.58 49.39 17.80
C LEU A 14 -18.48 48.15 17.81
N ASN A 15 -19.70 48.30 17.30
CA ASN A 15 -20.61 47.18 17.05
C ASN A 15 -21.00 47.20 15.56
N LEU A 16 -20.69 46.14 14.84
CA LEU A 16 -20.93 45.99 13.41
C LEU A 16 -21.78 44.75 13.17
N ILE A 17 -23.00 44.98 12.69
CA ILE A 17 -23.92 43.93 12.28
C ILE A 17 -24.07 44.01 10.76
N VAL A 18 -23.61 42.96 10.08
CA VAL A 18 -23.81 42.75 8.65
C VAL A 18 -24.97 41.75 8.50
N PRO A 19 -26.16 42.20 8.05
CA PRO A 19 -27.24 41.27 7.73
C PRO A 19 -26.81 40.37 6.57
N ALA A 20 -27.58 39.32 6.27
CA ALA A 20 -27.37 38.50 5.08
C ALA A 20 -27.21 39.37 3.83
N ILE A 21 -25.99 39.43 3.29
CA ILE A 21 -25.66 40.15 2.06
C ILE A 21 -25.06 39.19 1.05
N ARG A 22 -25.40 39.42 -0.22
CA ARG A 22 -24.83 38.66 -1.33
C ARG A 22 -23.43 39.17 -1.65
N VAL A 23 -22.44 38.29 -1.60
CA VAL A 23 -21.08 38.51 -2.08
C VAL A 23 -20.97 37.92 -3.49
N PRO A 24 -20.71 38.73 -4.53
CA PRO A 24 -20.70 38.27 -5.91
C PRO A 24 -19.48 37.41 -6.24
N ASP A 25 -18.41 37.48 -5.44
CA ASP A 25 -17.18 36.74 -5.66
C ASP A 25 -16.45 36.45 -4.33
N LEU A 26 -16.43 35.18 -3.93
CA LEU A 26 -15.71 34.66 -2.76
C LEU A 26 -14.19 34.83 -2.85
N GLY A 27 -13.62 34.90 -4.06
CA GLY A 27 -12.19 35.08 -4.27
C GLY A 27 -11.66 36.37 -3.65
N LEU A 28 -12.52 37.35 -3.41
CA LEU A 28 -12.21 38.60 -2.71
C LEU A 28 -11.77 38.40 -1.25
N PHE A 29 -12.11 37.26 -0.63
CA PHE A 29 -11.68 36.93 0.74
C PHE A 29 -10.34 36.22 0.80
N GLN A 30 -9.80 35.75 -0.32
CA GLN A 30 -8.49 35.07 -0.36
C GLN A 30 -7.36 35.93 0.23
N ARG A 31 -7.45 37.26 0.10
CA ARG A 31 -6.48 38.20 0.67
C ARG A 31 -6.38 38.19 2.20
N TYR A 32 -7.32 37.57 2.89
CA TYR A 32 -7.33 37.45 4.36
C TYR A 32 -6.82 36.10 4.85
N LEU A 33 -6.65 35.13 3.95
CA LEU A 33 -6.16 33.79 4.29
C LEU A 33 -4.64 33.73 4.09
N PRO A 34 -3.87 33.25 5.09
CA PRO A 34 -2.43 33.05 4.97
C PRO A 34 -2.02 32.34 3.70
N SER A 35 -1.02 32.87 3.02
CA SER A 35 -0.41 32.21 1.86
C SER A 35 0.09 30.79 2.18
N LYS A 36 0.59 30.58 3.41
CA LYS A 36 1.05 29.29 3.96
C LYS A 36 -0.05 28.22 4.09
N TRP A 37 -1.32 28.63 4.16
CA TRP A 37 -2.43 27.68 4.21
C TRP A 37 -2.66 27.09 2.82
N GLN A 38 -2.81 25.76 2.75
CA GLN A 38 -2.97 25.05 1.48
C GLN A 38 -4.32 25.30 0.81
N MET A 39 -5.32 25.74 1.59
CA MET A 39 -6.64 26.07 1.08
C MET A 39 -6.64 27.43 0.36
N LYS A 40 -7.31 27.49 -0.78
CA LYS A 40 -7.51 28.70 -1.57
C LYS A 40 -8.99 28.89 -1.94
N LEU A 41 -9.43 30.14 -1.97
CA LEU A 41 -10.71 30.60 -2.48
C LEU A 41 -10.48 31.28 -3.82
N TYR A 42 -10.97 30.70 -4.91
CA TYR A 42 -10.80 31.23 -6.26
C TYR A 42 -12.00 32.04 -6.74
N GLY A 43 -13.20 31.71 -6.25
CA GLY A 43 -14.41 32.42 -6.63
C GLY A 43 -15.68 31.75 -6.11
N GLY A 44 -16.82 32.19 -6.63
CA GLY A 44 -18.14 31.69 -6.25
C GLY A 44 -19.02 32.78 -5.64
N VAL A 45 -20.33 32.60 -5.71
CA VAL A 45 -21.30 33.54 -5.12
C VAL A 45 -21.66 33.03 -3.73
N ALA A 46 -21.61 33.89 -2.73
CA ALA A 46 -21.94 33.53 -1.36
C ALA A 46 -22.91 34.52 -0.71
N GLU A 47 -23.53 34.07 0.37
CA GLU A 47 -24.22 34.91 1.35
C GLU A 47 -23.31 35.06 2.58
N LEU A 48 -23.07 36.29 3.00
CA LEU A 48 -22.28 36.65 4.19
C LEU A 48 -23.20 37.26 5.24
N GLN A 49 -23.09 36.80 6.47
CA GLN A 49 -23.66 37.42 7.67
C GLN A 49 -22.55 37.58 8.72
N ALA A 50 -22.56 38.69 9.47
CA ALA A 50 -21.59 38.89 10.55
C ALA A 50 -22.17 39.70 11.72
N ASP A 51 -21.81 39.35 12.95
CA ASP A 51 -21.96 40.18 14.16
C ASP A 51 -20.58 40.33 14.79
N MET A 52 -20.07 41.56 14.86
CA MET A 52 -18.76 41.87 15.42
C MET A 52 -18.86 42.98 16.46
N LYS A 53 -18.23 42.76 17.61
CA LYS A 53 -18.13 43.69 18.73
C LYS A 53 -16.67 43.85 19.09
N LEU A 54 -16.22 45.09 19.16
CA LEU A 54 -14.87 45.45 19.56
C LEU A 54 -14.98 46.57 20.59
N SER A 55 -14.42 46.38 21.77
CA SER A 55 -14.26 47.42 22.79
C SER A 55 -12.77 47.76 22.96
N GLU A 56 -12.44 48.55 23.99
CA GLU A 56 -11.04 48.84 24.34
C GLU A 56 -10.31 47.57 24.82
N THR A 57 -11.02 46.62 25.42
CA THR A 57 -10.41 45.46 26.11
C THR A 57 -10.84 44.11 25.54
N ASP A 58 -11.99 44.03 24.88
CA ASP A 58 -12.54 42.77 24.37
C ASP A 58 -12.89 42.81 22.88
N PHE A 59 -12.93 41.63 22.28
CA PHE A 59 -13.36 41.41 20.92
C PHE A 59 -14.25 40.16 20.84
N LYS A 60 -15.28 40.23 20.00
CA LYS A 60 -16.08 39.08 19.60
C LYS A 60 -16.51 39.21 18.14
N ALA A 61 -16.42 38.13 17.38
CA ALA A 61 -16.92 38.05 16.02
C ALA A 61 -17.58 36.69 15.76
N ASP A 62 -18.76 36.74 15.17
CA ASP A 62 -19.47 35.60 14.62
C ASP A 62 -19.69 35.88 13.12
N ILE A 63 -19.10 35.09 12.23
CA ILE A 63 -19.16 35.27 10.77
C ILE A 63 -19.68 33.99 10.13
N HIS A 64 -20.70 34.10 9.29
CA HIS A 64 -21.30 32.98 8.57
C HIS A 64 -21.21 33.25 7.07
N LEU A 65 -20.71 32.27 6.33
CA LEU A 65 -20.50 32.34 4.89
C LEU A 65 -21.04 31.08 4.23
N ILE A 66 -22.05 31.21 3.38
CA ILE A 66 -22.73 30.10 2.72
C ILE A 66 -22.66 30.28 1.20
N SER A 67 -22.33 29.21 0.46
CA SER A 67 -22.31 29.21 -1.00
C SER A 67 -22.68 27.83 -1.54
N ASP A 68 -23.59 27.78 -2.51
CA ASP A 68 -23.95 26.53 -3.21
C ASP A 68 -22.97 26.18 -4.36
N LYS A 69 -21.99 27.05 -4.64
CA LYS A 69 -21.04 26.94 -5.75
C LYS A 69 -19.75 27.71 -5.43
N ALA A 70 -19.09 27.36 -4.34
CA ALA A 70 -17.78 27.90 -4.01
C ALA A 70 -16.71 27.23 -4.88
N ASP A 71 -15.87 28.04 -5.52
CA ASP A 71 -14.70 27.56 -6.26
C ASP A 71 -13.49 27.63 -5.33
N VAL A 72 -13.07 26.47 -4.85
CA VAL A 72 -12.03 26.33 -3.83
C VAL A 72 -10.91 25.42 -4.35
N GLY A 73 -9.77 25.43 -3.67
CA GLY A 73 -8.76 24.41 -3.93
C GLY A 73 -7.82 24.16 -2.77
N ILE A 74 -7.15 23.02 -2.87
CA ILE A 74 -6.14 22.55 -1.92
C ILE A 74 -4.98 22.01 -2.75
N LYS A 75 -3.78 22.58 -2.56
CA LYS A 75 -2.62 22.35 -3.46
C LYS A 75 -2.99 22.57 -4.94
N GLU A 76 -2.70 21.61 -5.82
CA GLU A 76 -3.03 21.65 -7.24
C GLU A 76 -4.50 21.30 -7.56
N TYR A 77 -5.27 20.83 -6.57
CA TYR A 77 -6.66 20.43 -6.78
C TYR A 77 -7.59 21.63 -6.62
N ARG A 78 -8.45 21.84 -7.62
CA ARG A 78 -9.47 22.90 -7.64
C ARG A 78 -10.81 22.28 -7.98
N PHE A 79 -11.84 22.64 -7.24
CA PHE A 79 -13.17 22.04 -7.36
C PHE A 79 -14.27 23.03 -6.95
N GLU A 80 -15.47 22.84 -7.51
CA GLU A 80 -16.69 23.53 -7.10
C GLU A 80 -17.35 22.71 -5.98
N THR A 81 -17.83 23.37 -4.92
CA THR A 81 -18.41 22.73 -3.73
C THR A 81 -19.51 23.60 -3.12
N ASP A 82 -20.46 22.97 -2.45
CA ASP A 82 -21.24 23.65 -1.43
C ASP A 82 -20.33 23.97 -0.24
N LEU A 83 -20.41 25.19 0.29
CA LEU A 83 -19.62 25.71 1.41
C LEU A 83 -20.56 26.27 2.47
N ASP A 84 -20.44 25.79 3.70
CA ASP A 84 -21.01 26.39 4.91
C ASP A 84 -19.88 26.57 5.93
N LEU A 85 -19.44 27.82 6.08
CA LEU A 85 -18.35 28.24 6.96
C LEU A 85 -18.91 29.13 8.07
N GLY A 86 -18.76 28.69 9.32
CA GLY A 86 -19.00 29.51 10.50
C GLY A 86 -17.69 29.81 11.21
N VAL A 87 -17.38 31.08 11.45
CA VAL A 87 -16.20 31.51 12.22
C VAL A 87 -16.69 32.17 13.50
N SER A 88 -16.29 31.60 14.62
CA SER A 88 -16.46 32.15 15.97
C SER A 88 -15.09 32.58 16.46
N ALA A 89 -14.96 33.84 16.89
CA ALA A 89 -13.73 34.36 17.45
C ALA A 89 -14.04 35.26 18.65
N SER A 90 -13.34 35.08 19.75
CA SER A 90 -13.48 35.93 20.93
C SER A 90 -12.16 36.13 21.64
N ALA A 91 -11.91 37.36 22.10
CA ALA A 91 -10.79 37.70 22.96
C ALA A 91 -11.35 38.54 24.10
N PRO A 92 -11.67 37.93 25.27
CA PRO A 92 -12.16 38.66 26.44
C PRO A 92 -11.15 39.68 26.99
N GLU A 93 -9.86 39.47 26.70
CA GLU A 93 -8.77 40.35 27.05
C GLU A 93 -7.79 40.45 25.87
N LEU A 94 -7.93 41.49 25.04
CA LEU A 94 -7.11 41.71 23.84
C LEU A 94 -5.62 41.85 24.14
N SER A 95 -5.25 42.40 25.31
CA SER A 95 -3.87 42.52 25.76
C SER A 95 -3.16 41.19 25.95
N SER A 96 -3.91 40.10 26.12
CA SER A 96 -3.31 38.76 26.20
C SER A 96 -2.71 38.28 24.86
N GLY A 97 -3.13 38.88 23.73
CA GLY A 97 -2.78 38.40 22.40
C GLY A 97 -3.44 37.07 22.01
N THR A 98 -4.29 36.50 22.87
CA THR A 98 -4.96 35.22 22.66
C THR A 98 -6.38 35.41 22.14
N ILE A 99 -6.73 34.66 21.11
CA ILE A 99 -8.07 34.60 20.52
C ILE A 99 -8.59 33.16 20.66
N ASP A 100 -9.74 33.01 21.30
CA ASP A 100 -10.52 31.77 21.31
C ASP A 100 -11.33 31.68 20.01
N ILE A 101 -11.12 30.62 19.24
CA ILE A 101 -11.81 30.36 17.97
C ILE A 101 -12.71 29.12 18.01
N SER A 102 -13.02 28.64 19.22
CA SER A 102 -13.86 27.48 19.44
C SER A 102 -15.28 27.70 18.89
N GLY A 103 -15.84 26.65 18.30
CA GLY A 103 -17.11 26.69 17.56
C GLY A 103 -16.98 27.09 16.09
N THR A 104 -15.79 27.47 15.62
CA THR A 104 -15.53 27.62 14.18
C THR A 104 -15.68 26.29 13.47
N TYR A 105 -16.37 26.25 12.34
CA TYR A 105 -16.62 25.04 11.58
C TYR A 105 -16.60 25.29 10.08
N ILE A 106 -16.28 24.24 9.31
CA ILE A 106 -16.39 24.23 7.86
C ILE A 106 -17.10 22.94 7.42
N ARG A 107 -18.07 23.10 6.53
CA ARG A 107 -18.74 22.01 5.83
C ARG A 107 -18.61 22.20 4.34
N LEU A 108 -18.19 21.14 3.67
CA LEU A 108 -18.07 21.06 2.22
C LEU A 108 -18.91 19.90 1.72
N GLY A 109 -19.68 20.12 0.65
CA GLY A 109 -20.56 19.12 0.05
C GLY A 109 -20.54 19.16 -1.47
N ASP A 110 -21.04 18.08 -2.08
CA ASP A 110 -21.35 17.99 -3.51
C ASP A 110 -20.17 18.26 -4.46
N PHE A 111 -18.94 17.92 -4.04
CA PHE A 111 -17.74 18.04 -4.87
C PHE A 111 -17.08 16.69 -5.15
N THR A 112 -16.27 16.65 -6.21
CA THR A 112 -15.41 15.51 -6.54
C THR A 112 -13.97 15.99 -6.70
N ILE A 113 -13.01 15.24 -6.16
CA ILE A 113 -11.60 15.50 -6.42
C ILE A 113 -11.20 14.66 -7.62
N ALA A 114 -11.00 15.29 -8.77
CA ALA A 114 -10.47 14.62 -9.95
C ALA A 114 -8.98 14.27 -9.74
N SER A 115 -8.71 13.13 -9.12
CA SER A 115 -7.36 12.57 -8.98
C SER A 115 -7.13 11.47 -10.01
N LYS A 116 -5.97 11.47 -10.70
CA LYS A 116 -5.55 10.35 -11.56
C LYS A 116 -5.36 9.04 -10.79
N LEU A 117 -5.31 9.08 -9.45
CA LEU A 117 -5.03 7.95 -8.56
C LEU A 117 -6.29 7.25 -8.05
N VAL A 118 -7.47 7.88 -8.17
CA VAL A 118 -8.73 7.34 -7.64
C VAL A 118 -9.78 7.33 -8.75
N ALA A 119 -10.35 6.15 -9.02
CA ALA A 119 -11.48 6.03 -9.94
C ALA A 119 -12.75 6.47 -9.20
N GLU A 120 -13.50 7.41 -9.80
CA GLU A 120 -14.86 7.84 -9.43
C GLU A 120 -15.08 8.00 -7.90
N SER A 121 -14.69 9.15 -7.33
CA SER A 121 -15.16 9.51 -5.98
C SER A 121 -16.67 9.76 -6.04
N ALA A 122 -17.42 9.21 -5.10
CA ALA A 122 -18.77 9.69 -4.81
C ALA A 122 -18.71 11.18 -4.38
N GLU A 123 -19.86 11.84 -4.28
CA GLU A 123 -19.92 13.21 -3.74
C GLU A 123 -19.24 13.25 -2.36
N ILE A 124 -18.18 14.06 -2.27
CA ILE A 124 -17.38 14.19 -1.07
C ILE A 124 -18.10 15.14 -0.12
N GLN A 125 -18.32 14.67 1.10
CA GLN A 125 -18.87 15.43 2.20
C GLN A 125 -17.82 15.53 3.29
N THR A 126 -17.56 16.74 3.74
CA THR A 126 -16.62 17.04 4.82
C THR A 126 -17.33 17.92 5.84
N SER A 127 -17.17 17.60 7.12
CA SER A 127 -17.58 18.46 8.23
C SER A 127 -16.47 18.47 9.26
N LEU A 128 -15.95 19.65 9.58
CA LEU A 128 -14.91 19.86 10.58
C LEU A 128 -15.37 20.97 11.53
N THR A 129 -15.21 20.76 12.83
CA THR A 129 -15.53 21.74 13.87
C THR A 129 -14.35 21.83 14.83
N ILE A 130 -13.90 23.06 15.10
CA ILE A 130 -12.94 23.36 16.17
C ILE A 130 -13.69 23.32 17.49
N GLU A 131 -13.53 22.24 18.25
CA GLU A 131 -14.13 22.09 19.58
C GLU A 131 -13.41 22.96 20.61
N THR A 132 -12.09 23.06 20.51
CA THR A 132 -11.26 23.95 21.31
C THR A 132 -10.20 24.54 20.41
N GLY A 133 -10.08 25.86 20.40
CA GLY A 133 -9.10 26.55 19.56
C GLY A 133 -8.55 27.80 20.22
N HIS A 134 -7.25 27.82 20.44
CA HIS A 134 -6.53 28.98 20.95
C HIS A 134 -5.51 29.44 19.92
N LEU A 135 -5.62 30.71 19.53
CA LEU A 135 -4.71 31.37 18.60
C LEU A 135 -3.94 32.45 19.37
N GLU A 136 -2.61 32.39 19.36
CA GLU A 136 -1.76 33.40 19.96
C GLU A 136 -1.12 34.25 18.86
N LEU A 137 -1.46 35.54 18.84
CA LEU A 137 -0.90 36.50 17.89
C LEU A 137 0.51 36.92 18.32
N LYS A 138 1.51 36.61 17.50
CA LYS A 138 2.89 37.05 17.74
C LYS A 138 3.09 38.50 17.31
N LEU A 139 2.89 39.42 18.25
CA LEU A 139 3.13 40.85 18.06
C LEU A 139 4.41 41.29 18.79
N PRO A 140 5.44 41.80 18.07
CA PRO A 140 6.66 42.31 18.68
C PRO A 140 6.40 43.37 19.77
N GLU A 141 5.40 44.23 19.55
CA GLU A 141 5.06 45.32 20.46
C GLU A 141 4.46 44.83 21.78
N LEU A 142 3.72 43.70 21.78
CA LEU A 142 3.18 43.07 22.99
C LEU A 142 4.29 42.39 23.81
N ALA A 143 5.29 41.82 23.14
CA ALA A 143 6.41 41.12 23.80
C ALA A 143 7.39 42.06 24.51
N GLU A 144 7.47 43.33 24.08
CA GLU A 144 8.39 44.33 24.65
C GLU A 144 7.77 45.19 25.77
N GLU A 145 6.54 44.90 26.22
CA GLU A 145 5.77 45.71 27.21
C GLU A 145 5.68 47.21 26.83
N LYS A 146 5.75 47.54 25.53
CA LYS A 146 5.80 48.92 25.03
C LYS A 146 4.43 49.55 24.75
N ILE A 147 3.34 48.82 24.99
CA ILE A 147 1.97 49.27 24.68
C ILE A 147 1.18 49.43 25.97
N GLU A 148 0.49 50.57 26.13
CA GLU A 148 -0.54 50.71 27.16
C GLU A 148 -1.77 49.85 26.78
N LEU A 149 -2.44 49.22 27.75
CA LEU A 149 -3.58 48.29 27.49
C LEU A 149 -4.65 48.85 26.53
N ASN A 150 -4.87 50.16 26.53
CA ASN A 150 -5.89 50.82 25.71
C ASN A 150 -5.47 51.05 24.24
N ASP A 151 -4.19 50.84 23.91
CA ASP A 151 -3.63 51.04 22.56
C ASP A 151 -3.59 49.75 21.73
N VAL A 152 -3.91 48.59 22.33
CA VAL A 152 -3.86 47.27 21.65
C VAL A 152 -4.74 47.20 20.40
N PRO A 153 -6.00 47.69 20.39
CA PRO A 153 -6.81 47.70 19.18
C PRO A 153 -6.21 48.55 18.05
N ARG A 154 -5.53 49.65 18.39
CA ARG A 154 -4.87 50.51 17.41
C ARG A 154 -3.70 49.77 16.76
N VAL A 155 -2.86 49.12 17.57
CA VAL A 155 -1.71 48.35 17.09
C VAL A 155 -2.15 47.17 16.22
N LEU A 156 -3.19 46.45 16.62
CA LEU A 156 -3.79 45.39 15.78
C LEU A 156 -4.28 45.92 14.43
N GLY A 157 -4.82 47.15 14.40
CA GLY A 157 -5.27 47.81 13.17
C GLY A 157 -4.15 48.19 12.19
N ASP A 158 -2.89 48.22 12.64
CA ASP A 158 -1.73 48.50 11.78
C ASP A 158 -1.27 47.24 11.01
N TYR A 159 -1.73 46.05 11.38
CA TYR A 159 -1.39 44.79 10.74
C TYR A 159 -2.50 44.29 9.81
N GLU A 160 -2.11 43.74 8.66
CA GLU A 160 -3.04 42.98 7.82
C GLU A 160 -3.36 41.63 8.49
N LEU A 161 -4.64 41.22 8.46
CA LEU A 161 -5.09 39.97 9.07
C LEU A 161 -4.31 38.74 8.53
N GLU A 162 -4.00 38.72 7.23
CA GLU A 162 -3.21 37.66 6.61
C GLU A 162 -1.83 37.52 7.26
N THR A 163 -1.18 38.65 7.56
CA THR A 163 0.12 38.68 8.22
C THR A 163 0.01 38.19 9.66
N LEU A 164 -0.99 38.64 10.42
CA LEU A 164 -1.23 38.18 11.80
C LEU A 164 -1.42 36.66 11.86
N LEU A 165 -2.28 36.12 11.00
CA LEU A 165 -2.56 34.69 10.95
C LEU A 165 -1.37 33.87 10.43
N SER A 166 -0.54 34.43 9.54
CA SER A 166 0.63 33.75 8.97
C SER A 166 1.74 33.47 9.98
N PHE A 167 1.76 34.17 11.11
CA PHE A 167 2.78 34.03 12.15
C PHE A 167 2.21 33.67 13.53
N ALA A 168 0.90 33.45 13.61
CA ALA A 168 0.27 33.04 14.85
C ALA A 168 0.69 31.62 15.26
N ASP A 169 0.78 31.42 16.57
CA ASP A 169 0.82 30.08 17.14
C ASP A 169 -0.61 29.63 17.42
N ALA A 170 -0.87 28.33 17.33
CA ALA A 170 -2.20 27.81 17.61
C ALA A 170 -2.17 26.41 18.22
N GLU A 171 -3.11 26.14 19.12
CA GLU A 171 -3.47 24.80 19.56
C GLU A 171 -4.96 24.58 19.28
N LEU A 172 -5.24 23.63 18.39
CA LEU A 172 -6.59 23.34 17.91
C LEU A 172 -6.93 21.87 18.16
N GLU A 173 -8.09 21.63 18.76
CA GLU A 173 -8.76 20.33 18.79
C GLU A 173 -9.95 20.38 17.84
N ILE A 174 -9.90 19.60 16.77
CA ILE A 174 -10.86 19.61 15.68
C ILE A 174 -11.47 18.21 15.57
N ASN A 175 -12.80 18.12 15.53
CA ASN A 175 -13.50 16.87 15.29
C ASN A 175 -14.34 16.96 14.01
N GLY A 176 -14.57 15.82 13.37
CA GLY A 176 -15.31 15.83 12.13
C GLY A 176 -15.57 14.47 11.50
N SER A 177 -16.05 14.52 10.27
CA SER A 177 -16.31 13.36 9.42
C SER A 177 -16.01 13.68 7.97
N MET A 178 -15.54 12.67 7.23
CA MET A 178 -15.30 12.74 5.79
C MET A 178 -15.87 11.50 5.11
N SER A 179 -16.57 11.68 3.99
CA SER A 179 -17.08 10.55 3.18
C SER A 179 -16.00 9.93 2.28
N ASP A 180 -14.84 10.58 2.15
CA ASP A 180 -13.72 10.11 1.33
C ASP A 180 -12.37 10.43 2.01
N LEU A 181 -11.57 9.40 2.28
CA LEU A 181 -10.23 9.49 2.90
C LEU A 181 -9.07 9.59 1.89
N SER A 182 -9.35 9.75 0.59
CA SER A 182 -8.33 9.81 -0.47
C SER A 182 -7.35 10.98 -0.38
N TRP A 183 -7.71 12.04 0.34
CA TRP A 183 -6.84 13.18 0.63
C TRP A 183 -5.55 12.76 1.35
N ILE A 184 -5.56 11.68 2.14
CA ILE A 184 -4.37 11.18 2.84
C ILE A 184 -3.28 10.80 1.82
N SER A 185 -3.69 10.18 0.71
CA SER A 185 -2.80 9.78 -0.38
C SER A 185 -2.12 10.97 -1.06
N VAL A 186 -2.79 12.13 -1.07
CA VAL A 186 -2.32 13.38 -1.68
C VAL A 186 -1.27 14.08 -0.82
N LEU A 187 -1.16 13.71 0.46
CA LEU A 187 -0.08 14.20 1.29
C LEU A 187 1.26 13.74 0.73
N PHE A 188 1.38 12.44 0.40
CA PHE A 188 2.65 11.79 0.09
C PHE A 188 2.96 11.74 -1.40
N LYS A 189 4.22 12.01 -1.76
CA LYS A 189 4.76 11.48 -3.01
C LYS A 189 4.94 9.99 -2.82
N ASN A 190 4.23 9.17 -3.59
CA ASN A 190 4.38 7.73 -3.49
C ASN A 190 4.63 7.09 -4.87
N SER A 191 5.74 6.36 -5.01
CA SER A 191 6.03 5.51 -6.18
C SER A 191 5.50 4.09 -6.03
N HIS A 192 4.89 3.79 -4.89
CA HIS A 192 4.36 2.47 -4.54
C HIS A 192 2.90 2.27 -4.95
N ASN A 193 2.30 3.21 -5.69
CA ASN A 193 0.88 3.19 -6.06
C ASN A 193 -0.01 3.02 -4.82
N MET A 194 0.35 3.73 -3.75
CA MET A 194 -0.39 3.73 -2.49
C MET A 194 -1.57 4.68 -2.63
N ALA A 195 -2.77 4.17 -2.34
CA ALA A 195 -3.97 4.99 -2.20
C ALA A 195 -4.80 4.48 -1.03
N ILE A 196 -5.27 5.42 -0.21
CA ILE A 196 -6.13 5.18 0.94
C ILE A 196 -7.51 5.72 0.57
N GLY A 197 -8.57 5.03 0.96
CA GLY A 197 -9.94 5.43 0.71
C GLY A 197 -10.86 4.94 1.81
N GLY A 198 -12.17 5.03 1.54
CA GLY A 198 -13.20 4.80 2.55
C GLY A 198 -13.70 6.11 3.14
N SER A 199 -14.49 6.00 4.21
CA SER A 199 -15.09 7.13 4.91
C SER A 199 -14.77 7.03 6.40
N GLY A 200 -14.97 8.07 7.20
CA GLY A 200 -14.76 7.95 8.64
C GLY A 200 -14.93 9.24 9.43
N THR A 201 -14.82 9.10 10.74
CA THR A 201 -14.70 10.21 11.67
C THR A 201 -13.25 10.49 12.00
N LEU A 202 -12.94 11.73 12.31
CA LEU A 202 -11.59 12.21 12.54
C LEU A 202 -11.53 13.10 13.78
N SER A 203 -10.41 12.99 14.50
CA SER A 203 -10.00 13.88 15.57
C SER A 203 -8.61 14.40 15.26
N ILE A 204 -8.43 15.72 15.27
CA ILE A 204 -7.19 16.39 14.94
C ILE A 204 -6.77 17.24 16.13
N LYS A 205 -5.54 17.02 16.60
CA LYS A 205 -4.82 17.97 17.44
C LYS A 205 -3.79 18.68 16.55
N ALA A 206 -4.08 19.91 16.14
CA ALA A 206 -3.16 20.71 15.33
C ALA A 206 -2.39 21.68 16.22
N LEU A 207 -1.06 21.59 16.18
CA LEU A 207 -0.15 22.54 16.81
C LEU A 207 0.49 23.38 15.71
N LEU A 208 0.38 24.70 15.81
CA LEU A 208 1.01 25.63 14.89
C LEU A 208 2.05 26.46 15.64
N ASN A 209 3.25 26.54 15.08
CA ASN A 209 4.31 27.45 15.50
C ASN A 209 4.65 28.38 14.33
N SER A 210 4.46 29.69 14.51
CA SER A 210 4.68 30.71 13.47
C SER A 210 3.95 30.37 12.16
N GLY A 211 2.71 29.90 12.28
CA GLY A 211 1.84 29.49 11.18
C GLY A 211 2.19 28.16 10.50
N TRP A 212 3.20 27.43 10.98
CA TRP A 212 3.58 26.11 10.46
C TRP A 212 3.19 24.98 11.40
N LEU A 213 2.86 23.81 10.85
CA LEU A 213 2.62 22.61 11.67
C LEU A 213 3.85 22.32 12.54
N ALA A 214 3.61 22.11 13.83
CA ALA A 214 4.62 21.78 14.81
C ALA A 214 4.64 20.27 15.09
N GLU A 215 5.79 19.80 15.57
CA GLU A 215 5.97 18.44 16.06
C GLU A 215 4.92 18.10 17.13
N GLY A 216 4.37 16.89 17.08
CA GLY A 216 3.31 16.43 17.98
C GLY A 216 1.89 16.74 17.52
N SER A 217 1.71 17.46 16.39
CA SER A 217 0.42 17.51 15.72
C SER A 217 -0.01 16.10 15.31
N LEU A 218 -1.28 15.78 15.50
CA LEU A 218 -1.83 14.43 15.42
C LEU A 218 -3.19 14.43 14.72
N ILE A 219 -3.41 13.47 13.83
CA ILE A 219 -4.73 13.13 13.29
C ILE A 219 -4.99 11.66 13.64
N GLU A 220 -6.14 11.40 14.26
CA GLU A 220 -6.67 10.06 14.49
C GLU A 220 -7.95 9.91 13.69
N ILE A 221 -8.05 8.82 12.92
CA ILE A 221 -9.20 8.54 12.06
C ILE A 221 -9.75 7.17 12.43
N LEU A 222 -11.06 7.11 12.57
CA LEU A 222 -11.82 5.87 12.70
C LEU A 222 -12.63 5.66 11.41
N PRO A 223 -12.10 4.89 10.44
CA PRO A 223 -12.80 4.58 9.20
C PRO A 223 -14.09 3.77 9.42
N ASP A 224 -15.15 4.13 8.69
CA ASP A 224 -16.32 3.31 8.41
C ASP A 224 -16.11 2.66 7.02
N GLY A 225 -15.36 1.56 7.03
CA GLY A 225 -14.81 0.92 5.85
C GLY A 225 -13.51 1.59 5.40
N LEU A 226 -12.43 0.80 5.35
CA LEU A 226 -11.11 1.24 4.91
C LEU A 226 -10.71 0.52 3.63
N ASP A 227 -10.31 1.30 2.63
CA ASP A 227 -9.73 0.81 1.39
C ASP A 227 -8.25 1.18 1.32
N LEU A 228 -7.38 0.20 1.13
CA LEU A 228 -5.95 0.40 0.89
C LEU A 228 -5.57 -0.25 -0.43
N LYS A 229 -5.06 0.56 -1.37
CA LYS A 229 -4.34 0.09 -2.55
C LYS A 229 -2.85 0.28 -2.30
N ILE A 230 -2.07 -0.74 -2.64
CA ILE A 230 -0.62 -0.72 -2.58
C ILE A 230 -0.06 -1.65 -3.65
N LEU A 231 0.87 -1.14 -4.47
CA LEU A 231 1.37 -1.82 -5.66
C LEU A 231 0.22 -2.26 -6.58
N ASP A 232 0.06 -3.58 -6.77
CA ASP A 232 -1.01 -4.20 -7.56
C ASP A 232 -2.16 -4.71 -6.68
N TYR A 233 -2.16 -4.49 -5.38
CA TYR A 233 -3.09 -5.10 -4.43
C TYR A 233 -4.09 -4.10 -3.87
N HIS A 234 -5.30 -4.59 -3.62
CA HIS A 234 -6.38 -3.86 -2.97
C HIS A 234 -6.81 -4.66 -1.73
N VAL A 235 -6.85 -3.95 -0.61
CA VAL A 235 -7.26 -4.43 0.70
C VAL A 235 -8.50 -3.65 1.11
N GLN A 236 -9.50 -4.35 1.59
CA GLN A 236 -10.72 -3.74 2.11
C GLN A 236 -11.09 -4.39 3.45
N GLY A 237 -11.27 -3.58 4.49
CA GLY A 237 -11.59 -4.07 5.84
C GLY A 237 -11.87 -2.95 6.85
N ASP A 238 -11.76 -3.29 8.13
CA ASP A 238 -11.93 -2.36 9.26
C ASP A 238 -10.56 -1.89 9.73
N GLY A 239 -10.44 -0.66 10.25
CA GLY A 239 -9.12 -0.21 10.71
C GLY A 239 -9.13 1.04 11.57
N ASN A 240 -7.93 1.53 11.83
CA ASN A 240 -7.67 2.85 12.37
C ASN A 240 -6.49 3.46 11.63
N ILE A 241 -6.44 4.79 11.58
CA ILE A 241 -5.34 5.52 10.97
C ILE A 241 -4.86 6.58 11.95
N ARG A 242 -3.55 6.70 12.09
CA ARG A 242 -2.91 7.75 12.86
C ARG A 242 -1.87 8.45 12.00
N LEU A 243 -1.92 9.78 11.95
CA LEU A 243 -0.94 10.59 11.25
C LEU A 243 -0.29 11.57 12.24
N ILE A 244 1.04 11.56 12.32
CA ILE A 244 1.80 12.34 13.30
C ILE A 244 2.81 13.21 12.58
N VAL A 245 2.88 14.49 12.96
CA VAL A 245 4.00 15.36 12.57
C VAL A 245 5.18 15.07 13.51
N THR A 246 6.21 14.38 12.99
CA THR A 246 7.42 14.03 13.74
C THR A 246 8.50 15.11 13.66
N LYS A 247 8.38 16.01 12.67
CA LYS A 247 9.19 17.21 12.55
C LYS A 247 8.32 18.33 11.97
N GLY A 248 8.29 19.48 12.62
CA GLY A 248 7.50 20.63 12.17
C GLY A 248 8.23 21.55 11.18
N GLY A 249 7.56 22.65 10.81
CA GLY A 249 8.07 23.72 9.96
C GLY A 249 7.51 23.70 8.53
N GLU A 250 8.18 24.39 7.61
CA GLU A 250 7.79 24.51 6.19
C GLU A 250 7.89 23.19 5.42
N GLY A 251 8.72 22.26 5.89
CA GLY A 251 8.90 20.94 5.29
C GLY A 251 8.73 19.84 6.34
N PRO A 252 7.51 19.60 6.86
CA PRO A 252 7.33 18.69 7.97
C PRO A 252 7.63 17.25 7.57
N ASP A 253 8.04 16.45 8.55
CA ASP A 253 8.11 14.99 8.42
C ASP A 253 6.83 14.39 9.03
N LEU A 254 6.24 13.44 8.32
CA LEU A 254 4.98 12.80 8.67
C LEU A 254 5.19 11.30 8.86
N ASP A 255 4.61 10.76 9.92
CA ASP A 255 4.52 9.33 10.17
C ASP A 255 3.04 8.91 10.12
N LEU A 256 2.75 7.89 9.32
CA LEU A 256 1.42 7.35 9.11
C LEU A 256 1.40 5.90 9.59
N ASP A 257 0.65 5.65 10.66
CA ASP A 257 0.37 4.32 11.17
C ASP A 257 -1.04 3.90 10.73
N MET A 258 -1.17 2.68 10.23
CA MET A 258 -2.45 2.10 9.84
C MET A 258 -2.53 0.64 10.26
N ASP A 259 -3.54 0.31 11.06
CA ASP A 259 -3.92 -1.07 11.35
C ASP A 259 -5.19 -1.41 10.57
N ILE A 260 -5.19 -2.54 9.86
CA ILE A 260 -6.36 -3.09 9.17
C ILE A 260 -6.63 -4.51 9.67
N THR A 261 -7.89 -4.82 9.93
CA THR A 261 -8.38 -6.12 10.41
C THR A 261 -9.63 -6.55 9.66
N ASN A 262 -10.01 -7.82 9.80
CA ASN A 262 -11.15 -8.44 9.10
C ASN A 262 -11.14 -8.18 7.59
N ALA A 263 -9.95 -8.00 7.01
CA ALA A 263 -9.83 -7.52 5.66
C ALA A 263 -9.87 -8.67 4.65
N SER A 264 -10.24 -8.30 3.43
CA SER A 264 -10.03 -9.11 2.23
C SER A 264 -8.91 -8.50 1.40
N LEU A 265 -8.08 -9.34 0.79
CA LEU A 265 -6.99 -8.93 -0.10
C LEU A 265 -7.22 -9.52 -1.48
N LYS A 266 -7.15 -8.65 -2.48
CA LYS A 266 -7.40 -8.96 -3.89
C LYS A 266 -6.31 -8.35 -4.75
N ARG A 267 -5.88 -9.05 -5.78
CA ARG A 267 -4.98 -8.46 -6.77
C ARG A 267 -5.79 -7.72 -7.85
N SER A 268 -5.22 -6.64 -8.36
CA SER A 268 -5.81 -5.86 -9.45
C SER A 268 -6.13 -6.75 -10.66
N GLY A 269 -7.34 -6.60 -11.18
CA GLY A 269 -7.88 -7.40 -12.28
C GLY A 269 -8.57 -8.72 -11.87
N GLU A 270 -8.52 -9.11 -10.59
CA GLU A 270 -9.29 -10.26 -10.09
C GLU A 270 -10.73 -9.88 -9.78
N GLN A 271 -11.66 -10.80 -10.07
CA GLN A 271 -13.09 -10.60 -9.87
C GLN A 271 -13.50 -10.72 -8.40
N GLN A 272 -12.83 -11.59 -7.65
CA GLN A 272 -13.12 -11.88 -6.25
C GLN A 272 -11.82 -11.93 -5.43
N ALA A 273 -11.91 -11.59 -4.15
CA ALA A 273 -10.83 -11.82 -3.18
C ALA A 273 -10.76 -13.31 -2.82
N PHE A 274 -9.55 -13.86 -2.79
CA PHE A 274 -9.28 -15.25 -2.37
C PHE A 274 -8.41 -15.33 -1.12
N ILE A 275 -8.08 -14.16 -0.57
CA ILE A 275 -7.30 -14.01 0.65
C ILE A 275 -8.18 -13.22 1.62
N GLU A 276 -8.55 -13.86 2.72
CA GLU A 276 -9.50 -13.36 3.72
C GLU A 276 -8.87 -13.41 5.13
N ASP A 277 -9.60 -12.90 6.13
CA ASP A 277 -9.13 -12.77 7.51
C ASP A 277 -7.76 -12.07 7.59
N VAL A 278 -7.59 -11.04 6.75
CA VAL A 278 -6.34 -10.31 6.59
C VAL A 278 -6.18 -9.32 7.74
N VAL A 279 -5.01 -9.36 8.37
CA VAL A 279 -4.53 -8.36 9.32
C VAL A 279 -3.30 -7.70 8.72
N ILE A 280 -3.31 -6.38 8.62
CA ILE A 280 -2.21 -5.57 8.10
C ILE A 280 -1.83 -4.52 9.13
N LYS A 281 -0.52 -4.30 9.26
CA LYS A 281 0.05 -3.10 9.86
C LYS A 281 0.89 -2.40 8.82
N LEU A 282 0.69 -1.12 8.65
CA LEU A 282 1.41 -0.30 7.69
C LEU A 282 1.94 0.92 8.42
N ASP A 283 3.26 1.05 8.45
CA ASP A 283 3.94 2.27 8.86
C ASP A 283 4.48 2.95 7.60
N ALA A 284 4.27 4.26 7.45
CA ALA A 284 4.63 5.01 6.26
C ALA A 284 5.24 6.37 6.61
N ILE A 285 6.48 6.58 6.18
CA ILE A 285 7.29 7.75 6.58
C ILE A 285 7.49 8.69 5.38
N GLY A 286 6.90 9.89 5.46
CA GLY A 286 7.10 10.98 4.51
C GLY A 286 8.06 12.01 5.08
N LYS A 287 9.07 12.43 4.30
CA LYS A 287 10.07 13.41 4.75
C LYS A 287 10.10 14.65 3.87
N GLY A 288 10.38 15.79 4.50
CA GLY A 288 10.60 17.07 3.83
C GLY A 288 9.43 17.43 2.93
N MET A 289 8.21 17.24 3.43
CA MET A 289 6.98 17.41 2.68
C MET A 289 6.89 18.85 2.20
N SER A 290 6.92 19.10 0.88
CA SER A 290 6.93 20.46 0.34
C SER A 290 5.59 20.86 -0.25
N TYR A 291 5.31 22.16 -0.17
CA TYR A 291 4.14 22.82 -0.75
C TYR A 291 4.20 22.94 -2.28
N ASP A 292 5.39 23.08 -2.85
CA ASP A 292 5.61 23.44 -4.27
C ASP A 292 6.19 22.28 -5.11
N GLY A 293 6.42 21.13 -4.50
CA GLY A 293 7.00 19.98 -5.16
C GLY A 293 6.94 18.75 -4.28
N PRO A 294 7.13 17.55 -4.86
CA PRO A 294 7.09 16.35 -4.06
C PRO A 294 8.28 16.36 -3.10
N GLY A 295 8.02 16.12 -1.81
CA GLY A 295 9.04 15.79 -0.82
C GLY A 295 9.79 14.52 -1.18
N GLU A 296 10.39 13.87 -0.20
CA GLU A 296 10.94 12.53 -0.42
C GLU A 296 9.81 11.54 -0.74
N ASP A 297 10.17 10.50 -1.47
CA ASP A 297 9.23 9.45 -1.83
C ASP A 297 9.02 8.54 -0.61
N LEU A 298 7.76 8.14 -0.40
CA LEU A 298 7.30 7.45 0.80
C LEU A 298 8.05 6.14 1.03
N GLU A 299 8.56 5.94 2.25
CA GLU A 299 9.07 4.64 2.69
C GLU A 299 7.96 3.90 3.44
N LEU A 300 7.77 2.60 3.15
CA LEU A 300 6.71 1.78 3.73
C LEU A 300 7.27 0.57 4.46
N HIS A 301 6.76 0.32 5.66
CA HIS A 301 6.93 -0.93 6.38
C HIS A 301 5.58 -1.66 6.44
N LEU A 302 5.42 -2.69 5.62
CA LEU A 302 4.20 -3.48 5.56
C LEU A 302 4.38 -4.78 6.34
N GLN A 303 3.55 -5.00 7.34
CA GLN A 303 3.41 -6.28 8.02
C GLN A 303 2.05 -6.90 7.68
N LEU A 304 2.06 -8.18 7.37
CA LEU A 304 0.90 -9.03 7.20
C LEU A 304 1.01 -10.18 8.20
N PRO A 305 0.65 -9.98 9.49
CA PRO A 305 0.85 -11.01 10.51
C PRO A 305 -0.03 -12.24 10.32
N SER A 306 -1.17 -12.09 9.63
CA SER A 306 -2.11 -13.17 9.34
C SER A 306 -2.90 -12.84 8.09
N ALA A 307 -3.03 -13.84 7.21
CA ALA A 307 -3.95 -13.85 6.09
C ALA A 307 -4.24 -15.30 5.72
N LYS A 308 -5.46 -15.60 5.25
CA LYS A 308 -5.87 -16.95 4.88
C LYS A 308 -6.22 -17.02 3.41
N VAL A 309 -5.51 -17.88 2.67
CA VAL A 309 -5.93 -18.27 1.33
C VAL A 309 -7.09 -19.26 1.46
N THR A 310 -8.23 -18.92 0.87
CA THR A 310 -9.46 -19.72 0.98
C THR A 310 -9.47 -20.92 0.03
N ASP A 311 -8.84 -20.78 -1.15
CA ASP A 311 -8.65 -21.86 -2.11
C ASP A 311 -7.33 -21.70 -2.89
N MET A 312 -6.43 -22.67 -2.77
CA MET A 312 -5.16 -22.73 -3.49
C MET A 312 -5.33 -22.84 -5.01
N ALA A 313 -6.49 -23.25 -5.52
CA ALA A 313 -6.77 -23.29 -6.95
C ALA A 313 -6.65 -21.90 -7.62
N VAL A 314 -6.77 -20.80 -6.85
CA VAL A 314 -6.56 -19.43 -7.35
C VAL A 314 -5.16 -19.23 -7.96
N PHE A 315 -4.14 -19.94 -7.48
CA PHE A 315 -2.77 -19.80 -7.98
C PHE A 315 -2.55 -20.50 -9.34
N ASN A 316 -3.53 -21.26 -9.85
CA ASN A 316 -3.45 -21.84 -11.20
C ASN A 316 -3.31 -20.77 -12.28
N GLN A 317 -3.77 -19.53 -12.04
CA GLN A 317 -3.61 -18.41 -12.97
C GLN A 317 -2.15 -18.03 -13.25
N TYR A 318 -1.20 -18.51 -12.43
CA TYR A 318 0.24 -18.28 -12.63
C TYR A 318 0.92 -19.41 -13.39
N PHE A 319 0.21 -20.51 -13.66
CA PHE A 319 0.71 -21.61 -14.48
C PHE A 319 0.15 -21.53 -15.91
N PRO A 320 0.87 -22.07 -16.91
CA PRO A 320 0.29 -22.29 -18.24
C PRO A 320 -0.99 -23.14 -18.16
N GLU A 321 -1.97 -22.89 -19.03
CA GLU A 321 -3.26 -23.62 -19.07
C GLU A 321 -3.06 -25.15 -19.17
N ASP A 322 -2.06 -25.60 -19.94
CA ASP A 322 -1.69 -27.01 -20.12
C ASP A 322 -0.51 -27.45 -19.22
N SER A 323 -0.32 -26.77 -18.08
CA SER A 323 0.65 -27.19 -17.08
C SER A 323 0.36 -28.63 -16.64
N PRO A 324 1.38 -29.51 -16.53
CA PRO A 324 1.18 -30.85 -15.98
C PRO A 324 0.76 -30.81 -14.51
N LEU A 325 1.00 -29.68 -13.81
CA LEU A 325 0.59 -29.42 -12.44
C LEU A 325 -0.65 -28.52 -12.43
N GLN A 326 -1.69 -28.96 -11.73
CA GLN A 326 -2.89 -28.19 -11.43
C GLN A 326 -3.22 -28.31 -9.94
N LEU A 327 -3.42 -27.19 -9.26
CA LEU A 327 -3.92 -27.16 -7.89
C LEU A 327 -5.45 -27.39 -7.92
N ILE A 328 -5.94 -28.38 -7.19
CA ILE A 328 -7.37 -28.75 -7.20
C ILE A 328 -8.09 -28.00 -6.08
N THR A 329 -7.55 -28.07 -4.87
CA THR A 329 -8.09 -27.42 -3.68
C THR A 329 -6.98 -27.34 -2.62
N GLY A 330 -7.25 -26.60 -1.56
CA GLY A 330 -6.37 -26.46 -0.40
C GLY A 330 -6.54 -25.09 0.20
N LYS A 331 -6.12 -24.92 1.45
CA LYS A 331 -6.07 -23.63 2.13
C LYS A 331 -4.63 -23.27 2.42
N ALA A 332 -4.35 -22.03 2.77
CA ALA A 332 -3.03 -21.67 3.28
C ALA A 332 -3.08 -20.52 4.28
N ASP A 333 -2.12 -20.52 5.20
CA ASP A 333 -1.80 -19.37 6.02
C ASP A 333 -0.66 -18.59 5.36
N LEU A 334 -0.83 -17.28 5.27
CA LEU A 334 0.10 -16.35 4.64
C LEU A 334 0.56 -15.33 5.68
N THR A 335 1.86 -15.12 5.78
CA THR A 335 2.46 -14.04 6.57
C THR A 335 3.51 -13.31 5.76
N ALA A 336 3.69 -12.01 5.99
CA ALA A 336 4.70 -11.23 5.30
C ALA A 336 5.20 -10.06 6.17
N MET A 337 6.42 -9.64 5.89
CA MET A 337 6.98 -8.37 6.35
C MET A 337 7.80 -7.82 5.20
N ILE A 338 7.47 -6.63 4.71
CA ILE A 338 8.06 -6.06 3.49
C ILE A 338 8.39 -4.59 3.76
N ASP A 339 9.67 -4.26 3.67
CA ASP A 339 10.18 -2.90 3.62
C ASP A 339 10.24 -2.45 2.16
N LEU A 340 9.51 -1.39 1.81
CA LEU A 340 9.54 -0.78 0.49
C LEU A 340 10.18 0.60 0.58
N ARG A 341 11.21 0.80 -0.24
CA ARG A 341 11.82 2.11 -0.49
C ARG A 341 11.80 2.38 -2.00
N PRO A 342 12.05 3.61 -2.46
CA PRO A 342 11.86 3.98 -3.86
C PRO A 342 12.63 3.12 -4.87
N SER A 343 13.77 2.56 -4.47
CA SER A 343 14.65 1.75 -5.33
C SER A 343 15.16 0.46 -4.68
N SER A 344 14.59 0.05 -3.55
CA SER A 344 14.96 -1.20 -2.86
C SER A 344 13.75 -1.83 -2.18
N ALA A 345 13.70 -3.14 -2.12
CA ALA A 345 12.69 -3.88 -1.37
C ALA A 345 13.36 -4.98 -0.54
N ALA A 346 12.99 -5.13 0.72
CA ALA A 346 13.53 -6.19 1.57
C ALA A 346 12.43 -6.82 2.42
N GLY A 347 12.66 -8.04 2.90
CA GLY A 347 11.74 -8.71 3.81
C GLY A 347 11.46 -10.16 3.44
N PHE A 348 10.26 -10.64 3.73
CA PHE A 348 9.85 -12.00 3.44
C PHE A 348 8.35 -12.15 3.18
N VAL A 349 8.00 -13.25 2.51
CA VAL A 349 6.64 -13.75 2.37
C VAL A 349 6.67 -15.25 2.66
N LYS A 350 5.86 -15.71 3.61
CA LYS A 350 5.75 -17.12 3.98
C LYS A 350 4.34 -17.63 3.74
N LEU A 351 4.23 -18.80 3.13
CA LEU A 351 2.97 -19.47 2.87
C LEU A 351 3.06 -20.92 3.34
N GLU A 352 2.08 -21.37 4.12
CA GLU A 352 1.97 -22.75 4.59
C GLU A 352 0.59 -23.31 4.26
N THR A 353 0.54 -24.38 3.48
CA THR A 353 -0.73 -24.95 3.03
C THR A 353 -1.32 -25.94 4.03
N ARG A 354 -2.64 -26.07 4.00
CA ARG A 354 -3.41 -27.10 4.67
C ARG A 354 -4.28 -27.82 3.66
N GLU A 355 -4.31 -29.15 3.75
CA GLU A 355 -5.16 -30.01 2.93
C GLU A 355 -4.97 -29.82 1.41
N LEU A 356 -3.74 -29.51 0.98
CA LEU A 356 -3.46 -29.26 -0.43
C LEU A 356 -3.63 -30.54 -1.25
N GLN A 357 -4.42 -30.43 -2.32
CA GLN A 357 -4.59 -31.45 -3.33
C GLN A 357 -4.24 -30.87 -4.70
N ALA A 358 -3.45 -31.63 -5.45
CA ALA A 358 -3.02 -31.28 -6.79
C ALA A 358 -3.18 -32.45 -7.75
N ARG A 359 -3.21 -32.15 -9.04
CA ARG A 359 -3.13 -33.10 -10.13
C ARG A 359 -1.81 -32.93 -10.83
N ILE A 360 -1.04 -34.00 -10.96
CA ILE A 360 0.21 -34.05 -11.71
C ILE A 360 0.08 -35.10 -12.80
N ASP A 361 0.03 -34.70 -14.07
CA ASP A 361 -0.16 -35.61 -15.22
C ASP A 361 -1.33 -36.61 -14.99
N ASN A 362 -2.52 -36.12 -14.61
CA ASN A 362 -3.71 -36.91 -14.26
C ASN A 362 -3.63 -37.76 -12.98
N GLN A 363 -2.52 -37.75 -12.26
CA GLN A 363 -2.42 -38.36 -10.94
C GLN A 363 -2.82 -37.36 -9.86
N GLU A 364 -3.78 -37.70 -9.01
CA GLU A 364 -4.10 -36.91 -7.83
C GLU A 364 -3.08 -37.18 -6.72
N VAL A 365 -2.60 -36.09 -6.11
CA VAL A 365 -1.57 -36.06 -5.08
C VAL A 365 -2.04 -35.12 -3.98
N ALA A 366 -1.96 -35.57 -2.73
CA ALA A 366 -2.06 -34.69 -1.57
C ALA A 366 -0.66 -34.42 -1.02
N ALA A 367 -0.39 -33.20 -0.56
CA ALA A 367 0.91 -32.82 -0.01
C ALA A 367 0.76 -31.68 1.00
N GLY A 368 1.78 -31.48 1.84
CA GLY A 368 2.03 -30.18 2.45
C GLY A 368 3.00 -29.38 1.60
N LEU A 369 2.79 -28.07 1.55
CA LEU A 369 3.66 -27.10 0.89
C LEU A 369 3.95 -25.97 1.88
N SER A 370 5.24 -25.68 2.09
CA SER A 370 5.72 -24.50 2.79
C SER A 370 6.63 -23.71 1.85
N VAL A 371 6.36 -22.43 1.69
CA VAL A 371 7.13 -21.52 0.85
C VAL A 371 7.66 -20.41 1.75
N ASP A 372 8.97 -20.19 1.75
CA ASP A 372 9.63 -19.07 2.45
C ASP A 372 10.37 -18.24 1.40
N ILE A 373 9.73 -17.17 0.94
CA ILE A 373 10.31 -16.23 -0.01
C ILE A 373 11.03 -15.14 0.76
N LYS A 374 12.33 -15.02 0.52
CA LYS A 374 13.12 -13.87 0.94
C LYS A 374 13.09 -12.81 -0.15
N LEU A 375 12.83 -11.56 0.20
CA LEU A 375 13.06 -10.40 -0.66
C LEU A 375 14.43 -9.83 -0.27
N ALA A 376 15.46 -10.12 -1.06
CA ALA A 376 16.83 -9.68 -0.77
C ALA A 376 17.10 -8.24 -1.24
N ASP A 377 16.49 -7.87 -2.37
CA ASP A 377 16.48 -6.52 -2.95
C ASP A 377 15.35 -6.44 -3.99
N GLY A 378 15.10 -5.26 -4.58
CA GLY A 378 14.14 -5.12 -5.67
C GLY A 378 13.79 -3.68 -6.03
N VAL A 379 13.05 -3.49 -7.11
CA VAL A 379 12.52 -2.19 -7.55
C VAL A 379 10.99 -2.25 -7.46
N PRO A 380 10.38 -1.76 -6.35
CA PRO A 380 8.94 -1.89 -6.10
C PRO A 380 8.04 -1.38 -7.23
N LYS A 381 8.35 -0.20 -7.79
CA LYS A 381 7.58 0.39 -8.90
C LYS A 381 7.49 -0.52 -10.14
N ASP A 382 8.50 -1.37 -10.33
CA ASP A 382 8.59 -2.27 -11.46
C ASP A 382 8.13 -3.69 -11.09
N LEU A 383 7.83 -3.92 -9.80
CA LEU A 383 7.54 -5.22 -9.20
C LEU A 383 8.64 -6.24 -9.51
N GLU A 384 9.89 -5.78 -9.60
CA GLU A 384 11.05 -6.63 -9.82
C GLU A 384 11.74 -6.93 -8.48
N PHE A 385 11.94 -8.20 -8.16
CA PHE A 385 12.49 -8.61 -6.87
C PHE A 385 13.60 -9.65 -7.04
N ASP A 386 14.65 -9.52 -6.24
CA ASP A 386 15.63 -10.57 -5.98
C ASP A 386 15.08 -11.48 -4.88
N ILE A 387 14.82 -12.73 -5.26
CA ILE A 387 14.28 -13.77 -4.37
C ILE A 387 15.33 -14.83 -4.01
N SER A 388 16.62 -14.51 -4.16
CA SER A 388 17.71 -15.40 -3.80
C SER A 388 17.75 -15.64 -2.28
N GLY A 389 18.01 -16.89 -1.89
CA GLY A 389 17.94 -17.37 -0.51
C GLY A 389 16.53 -17.80 -0.08
N SER A 390 15.55 -17.82 -0.99
CA SER A 390 14.22 -18.38 -0.73
C SER A 390 14.26 -19.91 -0.68
N SER A 391 13.26 -20.54 -0.05
CA SER A 391 13.14 -21.99 0.00
C SER A 391 11.70 -22.46 -0.20
N ILE A 392 11.56 -23.66 -0.78
CA ILE A 392 10.28 -24.36 -0.96
C ILE A 392 10.43 -25.76 -0.38
N LEU A 393 9.53 -26.15 0.50
CA LEU A 393 9.43 -27.48 1.08
C LEU A 393 8.11 -28.12 0.67
N ILE A 394 8.17 -29.33 0.13
CA ILE A 394 7.00 -30.17 -0.08
C ILE A 394 7.17 -31.39 0.81
N ASP A 395 6.18 -31.67 1.65
CA ASP A 395 6.21 -32.77 2.63
C ASP A 395 4.89 -33.55 2.64
N LYS A 396 4.81 -34.59 3.49
CA LYS A 396 3.58 -35.38 3.73
C LYS A 396 2.90 -35.84 2.44
N VAL A 397 3.69 -36.18 1.43
CA VAL A 397 3.18 -36.52 0.10
C VAL A 397 2.42 -37.84 0.18
N LYS A 398 1.23 -37.83 -0.40
CA LYS A 398 0.37 -38.99 -0.56
C LYS A 398 -0.05 -39.11 -2.01
N VAL A 399 0.30 -40.24 -2.61
CA VAL A 399 -0.12 -40.62 -3.96
C VAL A 399 -1.14 -41.74 -3.83
N VAL A 400 -2.33 -41.55 -4.39
CA VAL A 400 -3.39 -42.56 -4.41
C VAL A 400 -3.62 -42.97 -5.86
N GLY A 401 -3.30 -44.20 -6.23
CA GLY A 401 -3.68 -44.74 -7.52
C GLY A 401 -3.97 -46.24 -7.47
N GLU A 402 -4.52 -46.74 -8.58
CA GLU A 402 -5.01 -48.12 -8.69
C GLU A 402 -3.90 -49.17 -8.60
N GLU A 403 -2.71 -48.85 -9.13
CA GLU A 403 -1.61 -49.80 -9.23
C GLU A 403 -0.61 -49.69 -8.07
N SER A 404 -0.34 -48.46 -7.63
CA SER A 404 0.64 -48.13 -6.61
C SER A 404 0.15 -46.92 -5.80
N SER A 405 0.47 -46.94 -4.50
CA SER A 405 0.18 -45.85 -3.59
C SER A 405 1.42 -45.52 -2.78
N PHE A 406 1.54 -44.26 -2.38
CA PHE A 406 2.61 -43.79 -1.52
C PHE A 406 2.01 -42.98 -0.38
N ASN A 407 2.49 -43.22 0.83
CA ASN A 407 2.13 -42.46 2.02
C ASN A 407 3.23 -42.63 3.07
N ASP A 408 4.12 -41.66 3.16
CA ASP A 408 5.16 -41.57 4.19
C ASP A 408 5.15 -40.13 4.73
N SER A 409 4.81 -39.99 6.01
CA SER A 409 4.74 -38.68 6.67
C SER A 409 6.09 -37.97 6.76
N ASP A 410 7.18 -38.74 6.73
CA ASP A 410 8.54 -38.22 6.92
C ASP A 410 9.19 -37.89 5.57
N TRP A 411 8.50 -38.13 4.46
CA TRP A 411 8.99 -37.79 3.12
C TRP A 411 8.92 -36.29 2.88
N HIS A 412 9.99 -35.77 2.28
CA HIS A 412 10.07 -34.38 1.88
C HIS A 412 11.00 -34.19 0.67
N ILE A 413 10.78 -33.09 -0.03
CA ILE A 413 11.69 -32.49 -1.00
C ILE A 413 11.80 -30.99 -0.71
N ARG A 414 13.04 -30.50 -0.72
CA ARG A 414 13.38 -29.09 -0.49
C ARG A 414 14.08 -28.53 -1.71
N PHE A 415 13.72 -27.29 -2.05
CA PHE A 415 14.36 -26.48 -3.07
C PHE A 415 14.90 -25.21 -2.41
N ASP A 416 16.20 -24.97 -2.50
CA ASP A 416 16.85 -23.77 -1.98
C ASP A 416 17.32 -22.89 -3.15
N LEU A 417 16.73 -21.71 -3.31
CA LEU A 417 16.97 -20.82 -4.44
C LEU A 417 18.28 -20.05 -4.24
N ASN A 418 19.38 -20.58 -4.76
CA ASN A 418 20.69 -19.93 -4.75
C ASN A 418 20.70 -18.61 -5.53
N LYS A 419 19.92 -18.55 -6.61
CA LYS A 419 19.66 -17.34 -7.38
C LYS A 419 18.19 -17.31 -7.75
N GLY A 420 17.56 -16.16 -7.60
CA GLY A 420 16.17 -16.00 -8.00
C GLY A 420 15.85 -14.56 -8.33
N ARG A 421 15.17 -14.34 -9.45
CA ARG A 421 14.60 -13.05 -9.82
C ARG A 421 13.18 -13.24 -10.28
N THR A 422 12.31 -12.32 -9.89
CA THR A 422 10.93 -12.30 -10.36
C THR A 422 10.53 -10.91 -10.81
N VAL A 423 9.68 -10.85 -11.83
CA VAL A 423 8.86 -9.67 -12.12
C VAL A 423 7.44 -10.06 -11.85
N TRP A 424 6.93 -9.57 -10.73
CA TRP A 424 5.64 -9.91 -10.16
C TRP A 424 4.52 -9.06 -10.76
N LYS A 425 4.55 -8.79 -12.08
CA LYS A 425 3.43 -8.22 -12.86
C LYS A 425 2.65 -9.37 -13.51
N LYS A 426 1.40 -9.18 -13.94
CA LYS A 426 0.72 -10.16 -14.80
C LYS A 426 1.09 -9.90 -16.27
N PRO A 427 1.58 -10.90 -17.04
CA PRO A 427 1.94 -12.26 -16.61
C PRO A 427 3.24 -12.31 -15.81
N VAL A 428 3.30 -13.18 -14.81
CA VAL A 428 4.45 -13.29 -13.88
C VAL A 428 5.67 -13.85 -14.60
N ARG A 429 6.84 -13.30 -14.28
CA ARG A 429 8.12 -13.84 -14.73
C ARG A 429 8.95 -14.30 -13.54
N ILE A 430 9.54 -15.48 -13.62
CA ILE A 430 10.43 -16.05 -12.61
C ILE A 430 11.63 -16.66 -13.32
N GLN A 431 12.82 -16.39 -12.81
CA GLN A 431 14.05 -17.07 -13.20
C GLN A 431 14.75 -17.49 -11.93
N ALA A 432 15.02 -18.79 -11.77
CA ALA A 432 15.60 -19.33 -10.57
C ALA A 432 16.63 -20.43 -10.86
N GLN A 433 17.66 -20.48 -10.03
CA GLN A 433 18.56 -21.61 -9.86
C GLN A 433 18.40 -22.10 -8.43
N ALA A 434 18.14 -23.39 -8.25
CA ALA A 434 17.91 -24.00 -6.95
C ALA A 434 18.71 -25.28 -6.77
N ASP A 435 19.18 -25.50 -5.54
CA ASP A 435 19.61 -26.80 -5.08
C ASP A 435 18.39 -27.62 -4.66
N ILE A 436 18.45 -28.93 -4.87
CA ILE A 436 17.38 -29.87 -4.58
C ILE A 436 17.89 -30.89 -3.57
N GLU A 437 17.13 -31.10 -2.51
CA GLU A 437 17.34 -32.22 -1.59
C GLU A 437 16.03 -33.00 -1.45
N MET A 438 16.05 -34.31 -1.74
CA MET A 438 14.88 -35.17 -1.70
C MET A 438 15.19 -36.44 -0.92
N LYS A 439 14.32 -36.79 0.04
CA LYS A 439 14.49 -37.98 0.89
C LYS A 439 14.69 -39.24 0.04
N ASP A 440 13.75 -39.49 -0.87
CA ASP A 440 13.81 -40.64 -1.77
C ASP A 440 12.86 -40.50 -2.97
N THR A 441 13.00 -41.38 -3.96
CA THR A 441 12.22 -41.38 -5.21
C THR A 441 10.87 -42.12 -5.15
N ARG A 442 10.47 -42.72 -4.03
CA ARG A 442 9.27 -43.57 -3.94
C ARG A 442 7.98 -42.89 -4.40
N PRO A 443 7.68 -41.62 -4.06
CA PRO A 443 6.46 -40.98 -4.56
C PRO A 443 6.45 -40.82 -6.08
N ILE A 444 7.59 -40.47 -6.70
CA ILE A 444 7.70 -40.36 -8.16
C ILE A 444 7.49 -41.72 -8.82
N VAL A 445 8.10 -42.77 -8.26
CA VAL A 445 7.92 -44.15 -8.72
C VAL A 445 6.46 -44.57 -8.65
N ALA A 446 5.75 -44.27 -7.56
CA ALA A 446 4.33 -44.57 -7.41
C ALA A 446 3.48 -43.89 -8.49
N MET A 447 3.72 -42.59 -8.77
CA MET A 447 3.00 -41.86 -9.83
C MET A 447 3.23 -42.47 -11.22
N VAL A 448 4.47 -42.87 -11.53
CA VAL A 448 4.82 -43.49 -12.83
C VAL A 448 4.22 -44.90 -12.96
N SER A 449 4.19 -45.68 -11.88
CA SER A 449 3.57 -47.01 -11.84
C SER A 449 2.07 -46.95 -12.13
N ASN A 450 1.36 -45.92 -11.68
CA ASN A 450 -0.07 -45.76 -11.96
C ASN A 450 -0.39 -45.47 -13.44
N HIS A 451 0.60 -45.10 -14.22
CA HIS A 451 0.47 -44.81 -15.66
C HIS A 451 0.95 -45.94 -16.57
N ARG A 452 1.55 -47.01 -16.04
CA ARG A 452 2.13 -48.11 -16.81
C ARG A 452 1.73 -49.47 -16.23
N GLN A 453 1.58 -50.49 -17.07
CA GLN A 453 1.28 -51.86 -16.59
C GLN A 453 2.33 -52.36 -15.58
N LYS A 454 1.84 -53.04 -14.52
CA LYS A 454 2.58 -53.65 -13.41
C LYS A 454 3.92 -54.27 -13.85
N ASN A 455 5.02 -53.67 -13.40
CA ASN A 455 6.36 -54.23 -13.56
C ASN A 455 7.16 -54.03 -12.26
N GLY A 456 6.89 -54.85 -11.24
CA GLY A 456 7.44 -54.71 -9.88
C GLY A 456 8.97 -54.78 -9.74
N TRP A 457 9.69 -55.11 -10.83
CA TRP A 457 11.16 -55.01 -10.86
C TRP A 457 11.65 -53.56 -11.00
N LEU A 458 10.88 -52.69 -11.66
CA LEU A 458 11.21 -51.26 -11.85
C LEU A 458 11.10 -50.50 -10.52
N GLU A 459 10.09 -50.80 -9.69
CA GLU A 459 9.87 -50.08 -8.43
C GLU A 459 11.04 -50.25 -7.44
N LYS A 460 11.53 -51.48 -7.29
CA LYS A 460 12.67 -51.79 -6.41
C LYS A 460 14.00 -51.21 -6.93
N MET A 461 14.14 -51.11 -8.26
CA MET A 461 15.35 -50.59 -8.88
C MET A 461 15.43 -49.06 -8.81
N LEU A 462 14.29 -48.39 -8.84
CA LEU A 462 14.19 -46.93 -8.93
C LEU A 462 14.01 -46.24 -7.59
N THR A 463 13.99 -46.97 -6.47
CA THR A 463 13.95 -46.42 -5.12
C THR A 463 15.38 -46.10 -4.64
N ILE A 464 15.74 -44.82 -4.64
CA ILE A 464 17.02 -44.30 -4.15
C ILE A 464 16.72 -43.33 -3.00
N GLU A 465 17.60 -43.28 -2.01
CA GLU A 465 17.54 -42.38 -0.86
C GLU A 465 18.61 -41.27 -0.98
N ASP A 466 18.43 -40.18 -0.24
CA ASP A 466 19.38 -39.08 -0.09
C ASP A 466 19.81 -38.44 -1.41
N LEU A 467 18.82 -38.00 -2.20
CA LEU A 467 19.07 -37.41 -3.50
C LEU A 467 19.41 -35.93 -3.37
N LYS A 468 20.48 -35.53 -4.04
CA LYS A 468 20.89 -34.14 -4.18
C LYS A 468 20.96 -33.76 -5.66
N GLY A 469 20.70 -32.51 -5.96
CA GLY A 469 20.72 -32.04 -7.33
C GLY A 469 20.61 -30.54 -7.45
N GLU A 470 20.56 -30.10 -8.70
CA GLU A 470 20.42 -28.70 -9.06
C GLU A 470 19.37 -28.56 -10.17
N ALA A 471 18.62 -27.46 -10.15
CA ALA A 471 17.73 -27.10 -11.23
C ALA A 471 17.80 -25.61 -11.57
N THR A 472 17.66 -25.32 -12.84
CA THR A 472 17.35 -24.00 -13.37
C THR A 472 15.92 -24.03 -13.90
N PHE A 473 15.13 -23.04 -13.51
CA PHE A 473 13.73 -22.92 -13.87
C PHE A 473 13.47 -21.50 -14.37
N GLU A 474 12.71 -21.40 -15.44
CA GLU A 474 12.22 -20.13 -15.95
C GLU A 474 10.72 -20.23 -16.25
N LEU A 475 9.96 -19.23 -15.79
CA LEU A 475 8.56 -19.02 -16.11
C LEU A 475 8.44 -17.63 -16.74
N ALA A 476 7.94 -17.54 -17.95
CA ALA A 476 7.50 -16.27 -18.55
C ALA A 476 6.61 -16.56 -19.76
N ASN A 477 5.78 -15.59 -20.15
CA ASN A 477 4.95 -15.66 -21.36
C ASN A 477 4.10 -16.95 -21.42
N GLU A 478 3.53 -17.36 -20.28
CA GLU A 478 2.73 -18.61 -20.15
C GLU A 478 3.51 -19.88 -20.57
N GLN A 479 4.83 -19.85 -20.39
CA GLN A 479 5.73 -20.95 -20.71
C GLN A 479 6.63 -21.26 -19.53
N ILE A 480 6.77 -22.56 -19.25
CA ILE A 480 7.75 -23.09 -18.32
C ILE A 480 8.93 -23.64 -19.13
N ILE A 481 10.14 -23.23 -18.79
CA ILE A 481 11.38 -23.77 -19.32
C ILE A 481 12.20 -24.33 -18.15
N ILE A 482 12.69 -25.54 -18.35
CA ILE A 482 13.67 -26.18 -17.48
C ILE A 482 14.93 -26.37 -18.33
N PRO A 483 15.86 -25.40 -18.36
CA PRO A 483 17.08 -25.52 -19.15
C PRO A 483 17.99 -26.63 -18.65
N TYR A 484 17.92 -26.90 -17.35
CA TYR A 484 18.71 -27.92 -16.69
C TYR A 484 18.04 -28.32 -15.38
N ALA A 485 17.84 -29.60 -15.16
CA ALA A 485 17.58 -30.18 -13.85
C ALA A 485 18.35 -31.48 -13.79
N PHE A 486 19.12 -31.70 -12.74
CA PHE A 486 19.92 -32.91 -12.60
C PHE A 486 20.03 -33.30 -11.14
N ILE A 487 19.75 -34.57 -10.87
CA ILE A 487 19.92 -35.21 -9.57
C ILE A 487 20.95 -36.33 -9.79
N ASP A 488 21.96 -36.37 -8.93
CA ASP A 488 22.99 -37.40 -8.95
C ASP A 488 22.99 -38.23 -7.66
N SER A 489 23.39 -39.49 -7.80
CA SER A 489 23.59 -40.40 -6.67
C SER A 489 24.51 -41.54 -7.11
N GLU A 490 24.95 -42.36 -6.15
CA GLU A 490 25.80 -43.52 -6.46
C GLU A 490 25.14 -44.47 -7.48
N LYS A 491 23.83 -44.71 -7.32
CA LYS A 491 23.10 -45.73 -8.08
C LYS A 491 22.27 -45.16 -9.23
N LEU A 492 21.76 -43.94 -9.10
CA LEU A 492 20.87 -43.31 -10.07
C LEU A 492 21.30 -41.87 -10.39
N ASP A 493 21.36 -41.54 -11.68
CA ASP A 493 21.29 -40.15 -12.11
C ASP A 493 19.98 -39.91 -12.85
N VAL A 494 19.37 -38.76 -12.64
CA VAL A 494 18.22 -38.30 -13.41
C VAL A 494 18.47 -36.88 -13.89
N GLY A 495 18.36 -36.67 -15.19
CA GLY A 495 18.43 -35.35 -15.80
C GLY A 495 17.13 -35.03 -16.54
N ALA A 496 16.68 -33.79 -16.50
CA ALA A 496 15.56 -33.30 -17.29
C ALA A 496 15.88 -31.94 -17.90
N LYS A 497 15.48 -31.75 -19.16
CA LYS A 497 15.37 -30.44 -19.79
C LYS A 497 14.04 -30.39 -20.53
N ALA A 498 13.26 -29.34 -20.36
CA ALA A 498 11.90 -29.31 -20.87
C ALA A 498 11.43 -27.90 -21.24
N ILE A 499 10.45 -27.86 -22.13
CA ILE A 499 9.68 -26.68 -22.50
C ILE A 499 8.21 -27.09 -22.49
N ILE A 500 7.41 -26.32 -21.76
CA ILE A 500 5.98 -26.59 -21.56
C ILE A 500 5.21 -25.30 -21.78
N ASN A 501 4.33 -25.30 -22.77
CA ASN A 501 3.33 -24.28 -23.02
C ASN A 501 2.11 -24.93 -23.72
N LYS A 502 1.11 -24.12 -24.08
CA LYS A 502 -0.14 -24.57 -24.73
C LYS A 502 0.06 -25.39 -26.01
N GLN A 503 1.13 -25.14 -26.76
CA GLN A 503 1.37 -25.73 -28.08
C GLN A 503 2.48 -26.80 -28.05
N THR A 504 3.35 -26.75 -27.05
CA THR A 504 4.61 -27.49 -27.02
C THR A 504 4.82 -28.12 -25.66
N ARG A 505 4.92 -29.45 -25.67
CA ARG A 505 5.45 -30.24 -24.56
C ARG A 505 6.59 -31.09 -25.10
N SER A 506 7.79 -30.50 -25.09
CA SER A 506 8.99 -31.10 -25.66
C SER A 506 10.13 -31.05 -24.65
N GLY A 507 11.03 -32.02 -24.70
CA GLY A 507 12.11 -32.13 -23.73
C GLY A 507 12.93 -33.39 -23.88
N VAL A 508 13.89 -33.53 -22.99
CA VAL A 508 14.73 -34.71 -22.86
C VAL A 508 14.82 -35.12 -21.40
N ILE A 509 14.70 -36.42 -21.14
CA ILE A 509 14.88 -37.02 -19.82
C ILE A 509 16.04 -38.01 -19.92
N TYR A 510 17.09 -37.80 -19.14
CA TYR A 510 18.21 -38.71 -18.99
C TYR A 510 18.04 -39.54 -17.71
N ALA A 511 18.39 -40.82 -17.78
CA ALA A 511 18.48 -41.67 -16.60
C ALA A 511 19.72 -42.57 -16.70
N ARG A 512 20.48 -42.68 -15.62
CA ARG A 512 21.53 -43.70 -15.43
C ARG A 512 21.18 -44.55 -14.23
N TYR A 513 21.21 -45.87 -14.38
CA TYR A 513 21.16 -46.80 -13.24
C TYR A 513 22.36 -47.75 -13.28
N GLY A 514 23.30 -47.60 -12.34
CA GLY A 514 24.58 -48.30 -12.37
C GLY A 514 25.34 -48.03 -13.68
N LYS A 515 25.49 -49.06 -14.54
CA LYS A 515 26.12 -48.98 -15.87
C LYS A 515 25.14 -48.71 -17.01
N LEU A 516 23.84 -48.85 -16.78
CA LEU A 516 22.82 -48.63 -17.78
C LEU A 516 22.53 -47.14 -17.89
N LYS A 517 22.49 -46.61 -19.10
CA LYS A 517 22.17 -45.21 -19.39
C LYS A 517 21.16 -45.15 -20.51
N GLY A 518 20.20 -44.24 -20.39
CA GLY A 518 19.14 -44.02 -21.36
C GLY A 518 18.76 -42.56 -21.43
N VAL A 519 18.23 -42.16 -22.57
CA VAL A 519 17.73 -40.81 -22.82
C VAL A 519 16.41 -40.90 -23.58
N LEU A 520 15.35 -40.31 -23.03
CA LEU A 520 14.05 -40.21 -23.65
C LEU A 520 13.87 -38.80 -24.21
N LYS A 521 13.75 -38.70 -25.53
CA LYS A 521 13.37 -37.46 -26.21
C LYS A 521 11.85 -37.42 -26.36
N ILE A 522 11.27 -36.28 -26.04
CA ILE A 522 9.85 -35.99 -26.19
C ILE A 522 9.75 -34.80 -27.14
N ASP A 523 9.06 -34.97 -28.26
CA ASP A 523 8.84 -33.91 -29.24
C ASP A 523 7.37 -33.89 -29.64
N GLN A 524 6.65 -32.85 -29.21
CA GLN A 524 5.20 -32.71 -29.41
C GLN A 524 4.43 -34.01 -29.06
N GLY A 525 4.76 -34.60 -27.90
CA GLY A 525 4.16 -35.84 -27.41
C GLY A 525 4.72 -37.14 -28.02
N LYS A 526 5.49 -37.09 -29.11
CA LYS A 526 6.18 -38.27 -29.67
C LYS A 526 7.40 -38.60 -28.81
N ARG A 527 7.55 -39.88 -28.46
CA ARG A 527 8.59 -40.38 -27.54
C ARG A 527 9.61 -41.23 -28.29
N ASN A 528 10.90 -40.92 -28.15
CA ASN A 528 11.99 -41.70 -28.72
C ASN A 528 13.06 -42.01 -27.65
N PHE A 529 13.40 -43.27 -27.46
CA PHE A 529 14.31 -43.73 -26.42
C PHE A 529 15.67 -44.17 -26.98
N ASP A 530 16.71 -43.41 -26.60
CA ASP A 530 18.13 -43.57 -26.87
C ASP A 530 18.92 -44.32 -25.77
N ILE A 531 19.88 -45.21 -26.07
CA ILE A 531 20.87 -45.70 -25.09
C ILE A 531 22.32 -45.41 -25.48
N ILE A 532 22.56 -45.08 -26.75
CA ILE A 532 23.90 -44.82 -27.29
C ILE A 532 24.20 -43.34 -27.11
N ARG A 533 25.36 -43.02 -26.52
CA ARG A 533 25.77 -41.62 -26.26
C ARG A 533 24.68 -40.85 -25.47
N ALA A 534 23.95 -41.55 -24.59
CA ALA A 534 22.77 -41.02 -23.92
C ALA A 534 23.05 -39.72 -23.13
N ARG A 535 24.17 -39.70 -22.39
CA ARG A 535 24.61 -38.52 -21.64
C ARG A 535 24.95 -37.35 -22.56
N GLU A 536 25.74 -37.60 -23.60
CA GLU A 536 26.12 -36.56 -24.59
C GLU A 536 24.88 -35.98 -25.28
N LYS A 537 23.89 -36.81 -25.65
CA LYS A 537 22.63 -36.34 -26.24
C LYS A 537 21.79 -35.49 -25.29
N PHE A 538 21.88 -35.72 -23.98
CA PHE A 538 21.24 -34.88 -22.96
C PHE A 538 21.99 -33.56 -22.81
N ASP A 539 23.31 -33.60 -22.71
CA ASP A 539 24.15 -32.41 -22.56
C ASP A 539 24.03 -31.50 -23.79
N GLU A 540 24.01 -32.06 -25.01
CA GLU A 540 23.83 -31.36 -26.29
C GLU A 540 22.40 -30.82 -26.51
N TYR A 541 21.40 -31.27 -25.75
CA TYR A 541 20.03 -30.74 -25.88
C TYR A 541 19.96 -29.32 -25.33
N LEU A 542 19.58 -28.38 -26.19
CA LEU A 542 19.40 -26.98 -25.85
C LEU A 542 17.91 -26.66 -25.78
N THR A 543 17.49 -26.03 -24.68
CA THR A 543 16.21 -25.32 -24.64
C THR A 543 16.40 -23.94 -25.28
N PRO A 544 15.48 -23.46 -26.11
CA PRO A 544 15.53 -22.11 -26.62
C PRO A 544 15.41 -21.12 -25.45
N PRO A 545 16.07 -19.96 -25.52
CA PRO A 545 15.89 -18.91 -24.53
C PRO A 545 14.46 -18.38 -24.58
N ILE A 546 13.96 -17.87 -23.45
CA ILE A 546 12.69 -17.13 -23.41
C ILE A 546 12.76 -15.98 -24.42
N SER A 547 11.78 -15.89 -25.32
CA SER A 547 11.63 -14.73 -26.19
C SER A 547 11.39 -13.50 -25.32
N LYS A 548 12.26 -12.50 -25.42
CA LYS A 548 12.19 -11.25 -24.65
C LYS A 548 10.85 -10.53 -24.79
#